data_AF-A0A286FSP0-F1
#
_entry.id   AF-A0A286FSP0-F1
#
_cell.length_a   1.000
_cell.length_b   1.000
_cell.length_c   1.000
_cell.angle_alpha   90.00
_cell.angle_beta   90.00
_cell.angle_gamma   90.00
#
_symmetry.space_group_name_H-M   'P 1'
#
loop_
_entity.id
_entity.type
_entity.pdbx_description
1 polymer ?
#
loop_
_entity_poly.entity_id
_entity_poly.type
_entity_poly.pdbx_seq_one_letter_code
_entity_poly.pdbx_strand_id
1 'polypeptide(L)'
;MAVKDRDRFSTATRLKLLGEQTAARVYRSQTKRQARRSRLTGRAALLALVLCSLIVALAYPMRQYVSQRAEIADQQRQQEQARKRVEQLRDLKARWQDDAYAEQQIRRRLHYVMPGETGYVVIDPGAAKQSRAELGAAHRPWYANVWDGVDKSDASDQ
;
A
#
# COMPACT_ATOMS: atom_id res chain seq x y z
N MET A 1 12.26 -114.83 -22.44
CA MET A 1 11.23 -114.08 -23.19
C MET A 1 11.66 -112.64 -23.28
N ALA A 2 11.96 -112.18 -24.49
CA ALA A 2 12.24 -110.79 -24.80
C ALA A 2 10.92 -110.04 -24.98
N VAL A 3 10.75 -108.90 -24.31
CA VAL A 3 9.93 -107.79 -24.82
C VAL A 3 10.60 -106.48 -24.41
N LYS A 4 10.94 -105.75 -25.47
CA LYS A 4 11.33 -104.35 -25.56
C LYS A 4 10.03 -103.53 -25.53
N ASP A 5 9.98 -102.43 -24.79
CA ASP A 5 9.68 -101.16 -25.45
C ASP A 5 10.08 -99.92 -24.67
N ARG A 6 10.40 -98.88 -25.45
CA ARG A 6 10.91 -97.58 -25.07
C ARG A 6 9.93 -96.52 -25.58
N ASP A 7 9.52 -95.61 -24.70
CA ASP A 7 9.03 -94.27 -25.07
C ASP A 7 9.81 -93.27 -24.18
N ARG A 8 10.69 -92.36 -24.63
CA ARG A 8 10.68 -91.34 -25.70
C ARG A 8 9.57 -90.29 -25.58
N PHE A 9 9.69 -89.42 -24.57
CA PHE A 9 9.21 -88.02 -24.63
C PHE A 9 10.27 -87.13 -23.98
N SER A 10 11.03 -86.35 -24.75
CA SER A 10 10.70 -85.08 -25.42
C SER A 10 11.37 -83.94 -24.66
N THR A 11 12.49 -83.53 -25.24
CA THR A 11 13.25 -82.30 -24.97
C THR A 11 12.38 -81.07 -25.27
N ALA A 12 12.18 -80.18 -24.30
CA ALA A 12 12.18 -78.72 -24.49
C ALA A 12 11.49 -77.96 -23.34
N THR A 13 11.93 -78.09 -22.09
CA THR A 13 11.55 -77.07 -21.06
C THR A 13 12.41 -77.10 -19.80
N ARG A 14 13.72 -77.37 -19.91
CA ARG A 14 14.60 -77.44 -18.73
C ARG A 14 15.69 -76.38 -18.63
N LEU A 15 15.48 -75.22 -19.26
CA LEU A 15 16.40 -74.08 -19.15
C LEU A 15 15.75 -72.75 -18.75
N LYS A 16 14.48 -72.73 -18.34
CA LYS A 16 13.78 -71.49 -17.96
C LYS A 16 13.18 -71.51 -16.55
N LEU A 17 13.87 -72.14 -15.59
CA LEU A 17 13.39 -72.18 -14.20
C LEU A 17 14.39 -71.66 -13.14
N LEU A 18 15.50 -71.03 -13.55
CA LEU A 18 16.50 -70.49 -12.62
C LEU A 18 16.59 -68.96 -12.60
N GLY A 19 15.75 -68.25 -13.38
CA GLY A 19 15.77 -66.78 -13.49
C GLY A 19 14.73 -66.03 -12.66
N GLU A 20 13.70 -66.68 -12.11
CA GLU A 20 12.57 -65.97 -11.48
C GLU A 20 12.59 -65.95 -9.94
N GLN A 21 13.47 -66.69 -9.28
CA GLN A 21 13.41 -66.85 -7.82
C GLN A 21 14.21 -65.81 -7.01
N THR A 22 14.96 -64.90 -7.64
CA THR A 22 15.73 -63.87 -6.93
C THR A 22 15.09 -62.48 -6.95
N ALA A 23 14.15 -62.19 -7.86
CA ALA A 23 13.46 -60.89 -7.90
C ALA A 23 12.33 -60.76 -6.86
N ALA A 24 11.74 -61.86 -6.41
CA ALA A 24 10.56 -61.83 -5.54
C ALA A 24 10.85 -61.55 -4.05
N ARG A 25 12.11 -61.64 -3.60
CA ARG A 25 12.47 -61.41 -2.18
C ARG A 25 12.93 -60.00 -1.85
N VAL A 26 13.30 -59.18 -2.82
CA VAL A 26 13.75 -57.79 -2.56
C VAL A 26 12.62 -56.77 -2.71
N TYR A 27 11.55 -57.06 -3.45
CA TYR A 27 10.46 -56.09 -3.64
C TYR A 27 9.35 -56.11 -2.57
N ARG A 28 9.28 -57.15 -1.72
CA ARG A 28 8.16 -57.34 -0.77
C ARG A 28 8.43 -56.80 0.64
N SER A 29 9.64 -56.37 0.96
CA SER A 29 10.01 -55.94 2.32
C SER A 29 10.02 -54.43 2.55
N GLN A 30 9.97 -53.58 1.51
CA GLN A 30 9.96 -52.13 1.68
C GLN A 30 8.56 -51.53 1.89
N THR A 31 7.50 -52.12 1.33
CA THR A 31 6.13 -51.56 1.40
C THR A 31 5.34 -51.95 2.65
N LYS A 32 5.82 -52.91 3.47
CA LYS A 32 5.11 -53.36 4.68
C LYS A 32 5.55 -52.72 5.99
N ARG A 33 6.63 -51.93 6.02
CA ARG A 33 7.02 -51.16 7.23
C ARG A 33 6.29 -49.81 7.36
N GLN A 34 5.61 -49.35 6.30
CA GLN A 34 4.83 -48.10 6.31
C GLN A 34 3.45 -48.25 6.98
N ALA A 35 2.92 -49.48 7.12
CA ALA A 35 1.54 -49.72 7.53
C ALA A 35 1.30 -49.82 9.06
N ARG A 36 2.36 -49.95 9.88
CA ARG A 36 2.23 -50.06 11.35
C ARG A 36 2.94 -48.97 12.15
N ARG A 37 3.49 -47.95 11.49
CA ARG A 37 3.94 -46.70 12.14
C ARG A 37 2.98 -45.52 11.93
N SER A 38 1.96 -45.63 11.07
CA SER A 38 1.29 -44.45 10.52
C SER A 38 -0.01 -43.98 11.17
N ARG A 39 -0.51 -44.58 12.28
CA ARG A 39 -1.72 -44.01 12.93
C ARG A 39 -1.40 -42.76 13.74
N LEU A 40 -0.25 -42.77 14.44
CA LEU A 40 0.27 -41.61 15.16
C LEU A 40 1.01 -40.67 14.20
N THR A 41 1.83 -41.19 13.28
CA THR A 41 2.56 -40.35 12.31
C THR A 41 1.65 -39.73 11.25
N GLY A 42 0.57 -40.41 10.85
CA GLY A 42 -0.45 -39.85 9.94
C GLY A 42 -1.30 -38.79 10.61
N ARG A 43 -1.72 -38.99 11.87
CA ARG A 43 -2.38 -37.95 12.67
C ARG A 43 -1.46 -36.77 12.95
N ALA A 44 -0.19 -37.02 13.27
CA ALA A 44 0.80 -35.97 13.46
C ALA A 44 1.06 -35.19 12.15
N ALA A 45 1.10 -35.85 11.00
CA ALA A 45 1.22 -35.18 9.71
C ALA A 45 -0.02 -34.32 9.40
N LEU A 46 -1.23 -34.81 9.69
CA LEU A 46 -2.46 -34.04 9.57
C LEU A 46 -2.48 -32.83 10.50
N LEU A 47 -2.07 -33.00 11.75
CA LEU A 47 -1.95 -31.91 12.72
C LEU A 47 -0.90 -30.88 12.29
N ALA A 48 0.23 -31.31 11.74
CA ALA A 48 1.25 -30.40 11.20
C ALA A 48 0.73 -29.61 9.99
N LEU A 49 -0.04 -30.25 9.11
CA LEU A 49 -0.64 -29.59 7.95
C LEU A 49 -1.72 -28.59 8.37
N VAL A 50 -2.58 -28.94 9.33
CA VAL A 50 -3.57 -28.03 9.92
C VAL A 50 -2.89 -26.87 10.64
N LEU A 51 -1.80 -27.11 11.38
CA LEU A 51 -1.04 -26.04 12.03
C LEU A 51 -0.41 -25.12 10.99
N CYS A 52 0.22 -25.65 9.94
CA CYS A 52 0.74 -24.85 8.84
C CYS A 52 -0.36 -24.04 8.13
N SER A 53 -1.54 -24.64 7.87
CA SER A 53 -2.65 -23.92 7.24
C SER A 53 -3.19 -22.82 8.14
N LEU A 54 -3.28 -23.06 9.45
CA LEU A 54 -3.67 -22.07 10.46
C LEU A 54 -2.66 -20.90 10.48
N ILE A 55 -1.35 -21.21 10.50
CA ILE A 55 -0.29 -20.19 10.47
C ILE A 55 -0.38 -19.34 9.20
N VAL A 56 -0.55 -19.96 8.03
CA VAL A 56 -0.70 -19.22 6.76
C VAL A 56 -1.97 -18.38 6.75
N ALA A 57 -3.08 -18.93 7.26
CA ALA A 57 -4.36 -18.23 7.37
C ALA A 57 -4.32 -17.04 8.35
N LEU A 58 -3.49 -17.09 9.41
CA LEU A 58 -3.32 -16.00 10.37
C LEU A 58 -2.22 -14.99 9.96
N ALA A 59 -1.20 -15.44 9.23
CA ALA A 59 -0.10 -14.59 8.79
C ALA A 59 -0.56 -13.50 7.81
N TYR A 60 -1.52 -13.81 6.94
CA TYR A 60 -2.09 -12.85 5.98
C TYR A 60 -2.89 -11.71 6.66
N PRO A 61 -3.84 -11.96 7.60
CA PRO A 61 -4.59 -10.92 8.29
C PRO A 61 -3.75 -10.02 9.22
N MET A 62 -2.63 -10.48 9.77
CA MET A 62 -1.79 -9.65 10.66
C MET A 62 -1.28 -8.38 9.97
N ARG A 63 -0.99 -8.43 8.66
CA ARG A 63 -0.49 -7.25 7.92
C ARG A 63 -1.55 -6.15 7.77
N GLN A 64 -2.82 -6.53 7.62
CA GLN A 64 -3.94 -5.60 7.50
C GLN A 64 -4.33 -4.98 8.84
N TYR A 65 -4.15 -5.71 9.95
CA TYR A 65 -4.56 -5.23 11.27
C TYR A 65 -3.70 -4.06 11.78
N VAL A 66 -2.41 -4.02 11.41
CA VAL A 66 -1.48 -2.95 11.83
C VAL A 66 -1.67 -1.68 10.99
N SER A 67 -1.98 -1.79 9.69
CA SER A 67 -2.22 -0.60 8.83
C SER A 67 -3.56 0.09 9.16
N GLN A 68 -4.59 -0.67 9.52
CA GLN A 68 -5.91 -0.12 9.87
C GLN A 68 -5.86 0.81 11.10
N ARG A 69 -4.96 0.58 12.06
CA ARG A 69 -4.84 1.44 13.25
C ARG A 69 -4.30 2.83 12.92
N ALA A 70 -3.30 2.91 12.03
CA ALA A 70 -2.77 4.19 11.56
C ALA A 70 -3.80 4.94 10.72
N GLU A 71 -4.51 4.21 9.85
CA GLU A 71 -5.55 4.78 8.99
C GLU A 71 -6.74 5.35 9.78
N ILE A 72 -7.18 4.68 10.86
CA ILE A 72 -8.22 5.21 11.75
C ILE A 72 -7.76 6.50 12.44
N ALA A 73 -6.52 6.55 12.93
CA ALA A 73 -5.99 7.75 13.57
C ALA A 73 -5.89 8.91 12.58
N ASP A 74 -5.47 8.65 11.34
CA ASP A 74 -5.40 9.66 10.29
C ASP A 74 -6.77 10.16 9.87
N GLN A 75 -7.75 9.25 9.69
CA GLN A 75 -9.12 9.62 9.37
C GLN A 75 -9.78 10.46 10.49
N GLN A 76 -9.53 10.11 11.76
CA GLN A 76 -10.01 10.89 12.90
C GLN A 76 -9.38 12.30 12.92
N ARG A 77 -8.06 12.40 12.72
CA ARG A 77 -7.37 13.69 12.60
C ARG A 77 -7.94 14.55 11.47
N GLN A 78 -8.17 13.96 10.29
CA GLN A 78 -8.77 14.66 9.16
C GLN A 78 -10.20 15.13 9.48
N GLN A 79 -11.00 14.29 10.16
CA GLN A 79 -12.35 14.65 10.56
C GLN A 79 -12.36 15.83 11.54
N GLU A 80 -11.48 15.84 12.54
CA GLU A 80 -11.34 16.96 13.47
C GLU A 80 -10.90 18.25 12.77
N GLN A 81 -9.92 18.17 11.88
CA GLN A 81 -9.47 19.32 11.09
C GLN A 81 -10.58 19.85 10.18
N ALA A 82 -11.36 18.98 9.55
CA ALA A 82 -12.50 19.38 8.73
C ALA A 82 -13.58 20.06 9.58
N ARG A 83 -13.91 19.52 10.75
CA ARG A 83 -14.86 20.13 11.69
C ARG A 83 -14.41 21.53 12.12
N LYS A 84 -13.15 21.69 12.53
CA LYS A 84 -12.57 23.00 12.89
C LYS A 84 -12.65 24.00 11.74
N ARG A 85 -12.36 23.57 10.50
CA ARG A 85 -12.50 24.41 9.31
C ARG A 85 -13.94 24.85 9.07
N VAL A 86 -14.91 23.94 9.20
CA VAL A 86 -16.33 24.27 9.05
C VAL A 86 -16.77 25.28 10.11
N GLU A 87 -16.34 25.12 11.35
CA GLU A 87 -16.65 26.07 12.44
C GLU A 87 -16.06 27.46 12.16
N GLN A 88 -14.77 27.51 11.80
CA GLN A 88 -14.12 28.77 11.40
C GLN A 88 -14.83 29.46 10.23
N LEU A 89 -15.23 28.69 9.21
CA LEU A 89 -15.95 29.24 8.05
C LEU A 89 -17.35 29.73 8.42
N ARG A 90 -18.03 29.04 9.34
CA ARG A 90 -19.33 29.50 9.86
C ARG A 90 -19.19 30.80 10.64
N ASP A 91 -18.18 30.91 11.49
CA ASP A 91 -17.89 32.13 12.23
C ASP A 91 -17.54 33.29 11.30
N LEU A 92 -16.69 33.04 10.30
CA LEU A 92 -16.38 34.03 9.28
C LEU A 92 -17.66 34.46 8.54
N LYS A 93 -18.49 33.52 8.11
CA LYS A 93 -19.76 33.84 7.45
C LYS A 93 -20.68 34.65 8.36
N ALA A 94 -20.73 34.37 9.66
CA ALA A 94 -21.51 35.15 10.61
C ALA A 94 -20.96 36.59 10.73
N ARG A 95 -19.63 36.75 10.79
CA ARG A 95 -18.98 38.09 10.81
C ARG A 95 -19.24 38.88 9.53
N TRP A 96 -19.19 38.23 8.36
CA TRP A 96 -19.48 38.89 7.08
C TRP A 96 -20.95 39.26 6.88
N GLN A 97 -21.87 38.73 7.69
CA GLN A 97 -23.28 39.16 7.69
C GLN A 97 -23.50 40.46 8.49
N ASP A 98 -22.51 40.91 9.25
CA ASP A 98 -22.55 42.21 9.93
C ASP A 98 -22.02 43.30 8.99
N ASP A 99 -22.90 44.23 8.61
CA ASP A 99 -22.57 45.33 7.70
C ASP A 99 -21.41 46.20 8.21
N ALA A 100 -21.31 46.40 9.53
CA ALA A 100 -20.22 47.18 10.12
C ALA A 100 -18.87 46.48 9.95
N TYR A 101 -18.84 45.14 10.06
CA TYR A 101 -17.64 44.34 9.82
C TYR A 101 -17.25 44.38 8.34
N ALA A 102 -18.22 44.24 7.43
CA ALA A 102 -17.99 44.33 6.00
C ALA A 102 -17.43 45.70 5.60
N GLU A 103 -18.02 46.79 6.10
CA GLU A 103 -17.57 48.15 5.84
C GLU A 103 -16.14 48.38 6.34
N GLN A 104 -15.81 47.93 7.55
CA GLN A 104 -14.44 48.01 8.07
C GLN A 104 -13.43 47.24 7.21
N GLN A 105 -13.78 46.04 6.72
CA GLN A 105 -12.90 45.26 5.83
C GLN A 105 -12.72 45.93 4.47
N ILE A 106 -13.80 46.49 3.91
CA ILE A 106 -13.78 47.25 2.65
C ILE A 106 -12.87 48.47 2.80
N ARG A 107 -13.06 49.28 3.84
CA ARG A 107 -12.22 50.46 4.12
C ARG A 107 -10.74 50.07 4.30
N ARG A 108 -10.45 48.96 4.99
CA ARG A 108 -9.08 48.49 5.23
C ARG A 108 -8.38 47.94 3.98
N ARG A 109 -9.08 47.15 3.16
CA ARG A 109 -8.48 46.43 2.03
C ARG A 109 -8.52 47.22 0.72
N LEU A 110 -9.62 47.94 0.51
CA LEU A 110 -9.89 48.63 -0.74
C LEU A 110 -9.72 50.14 -0.61
N HIS A 111 -9.39 50.64 0.60
CA HIS A 111 -9.21 52.07 0.89
C HIS A 111 -10.41 52.93 0.45
N TYR A 112 -11.62 52.35 0.45
CA TYR A 112 -12.85 53.08 0.19
C TYR A 112 -13.16 54.03 1.36
N VAL A 113 -13.75 55.17 1.02
CA VAL A 113 -14.23 56.20 1.94
C VAL A 113 -15.68 56.53 1.58
N MET A 114 -16.49 56.86 2.59
CA MET A 114 -17.86 57.27 2.34
C MET A 114 -17.92 58.67 1.69
N PRO A 115 -18.97 58.99 0.92
CA PRO A 115 -19.14 60.33 0.37
C PRO A 115 -19.09 61.40 1.47
N GLY A 116 -18.11 62.32 1.38
CA GLY A 116 -17.88 63.37 2.38
C GLY A 116 -16.77 63.08 3.41
N GLU A 117 -16.22 61.86 3.45
CA GLU A 117 -15.04 61.53 4.26
C GLU A 117 -13.73 61.84 3.50
N THR A 118 -12.71 62.36 4.20
CA THR A 118 -11.37 62.57 3.64
C THR A 118 -10.45 61.41 4.03
N GLY A 119 -10.07 60.57 3.06
CA GLY A 119 -9.14 59.46 3.27
C GLY A 119 -7.68 59.92 3.24
N TYR A 120 -6.88 59.46 4.21
CA TYR A 120 -5.43 59.67 4.22
C TYR A 120 -4.72 58.35 3.93
N VAL A 121 -3.79 58.36 2.97
CA VAL A 121 -2.91 57.22 2.67
C VAL A 121 -1.50 57.60 3.04
N VAL A 122 -0.89 56.83 3.95
CA VAL A 122 0.51 57.02 4.34
C VAL A 122 1.40 56.34 3.31
N ILE A 123 2.19 57.12 2.58
CA ILE A 123 3.18 56.59 1.63
C ILE A 123 4.46 56.28 2.42
N ASP A 124 4.71 55.00 2.68
CA ASP A 124 6.00 54.54 3.16
C ASP A 124 7.03 54.60 2.02
N PRO A 125 8.16 55.32 2.17
CA PRO A 125 9.21 55.36 1.15
C PRO A 125 9.79 53.98 0.80
N GLY A 126 9.73 52.99 1.71
CA GLY A 126 10.09 51.60 1.43
C GLY A 126 9.09 50.91 0.50
N ALA A 127 7.80 51.04 0.80
CA ALA A 127 6.72 50.47 -0.03
C ALA A 127 6.67 51.09 -1.44
N ALA A 128 6.96 52.39 -1.56
CA ALA A 128 7.04 53.08 -2.85
C ALA A 128 8.14 52.52 -3.77
N LYS A 129 9.27 52.07 -3.21
CA LYS A 129 10.35 51.41 -3.97
C LYS A 129 9.93 50.02 -4.44
N GLN A 130 9.25 49.24 -3.59
CA GLN A 130 8.75 47.91 -3.95
C GLN A 130 7.70 47.99 -5.06
N SER A 131 6.72 48.88 -4.94
CA SER A 131 5.70 49.08 -5.99
C SER A 131 6.33 49.47 -7.33
N ARG A 132 7.37 50.30 -7.33
CA ARG A 132 8.11 50.65 -8.55
C ARG A 132 8.86 49.47 -9.15
N ALA A 133 9.43 48.59 -8.33
CA ALA A 133 10.08 47.37 -8.79
C ALA A 133 9.07 46.39 -9.42
N GLU A 134 7.89 46.25 -8.81
CA GLU A 134 6.79 45.44 -9.37
C GLU A 134 6.26 46.00 -10.69
N LEU A 135 6.08 47.32 -10.81
CA LEU A 135 5.74 47.99 -12.08
C LEU A 135 6.79 47.73 -13.17
N GLY A 136 8.08 47.74 -12.80
CA GLY A 136 9.17 47.39 -13.70
C GLY A 136 9.14 45.93 -14.14
N ALA A 137 8.76 45.00 -13.26
CA ALA A 137 8.54 43.60 -13.61
C ALA A 137 7.34 43.42 -14.54
N ALA A 138 6.24 44.16 -14.30
CA ALA A 138 5.06 44.15 -15.18
C ALA A 138 5.36 44.65 -16.61
N HIS A 139 6.39 45.48 -16.79
CA HIS A 139 6.83 45.96 -18.10
C HIS A 139 7.70 44.94 -18.87
N ARG A 140 8.17 43.88 -18.20
CA ARG A 140 8.90 42.79 -18.84
C ARG A 140 7.94 41.78 -19.48
N PRO A 141 8.38 41.05 -20.50
CA PRO A 141 7.60 39.93 -21.03
C PRO A 141 7.27 38.91 -19.93
N TRP A 142 6.04 38.40 -19.92
CA TRP A 142 5.53 37.52 -18.85
C TRP A 142 6.42 36.30 -18.60
N TYR A 143 7.03 35.73 -19.64
CA TYR A 143 7.90 34.55 -19.51
C TYR A 143 9.17 34.85 -18.71
N ALA A 144 9.72 36.07 -18.82
CA ALA A 144 10.94 36.45 -18.09
C ALA A 144 10.68 36.55 -16.58
N ASN A 145 9.48 36.98 -16.20
CA ASN A 145 9.08 37.04 -14.78
C ASN A 145 8.87 35.64 -14.18
N VAL A 146 8.38 34.68 -14.99
CA VAL A 146 8.21 33.29 -14.54
C VAL A 146 9.57 32.65 -14.30
N TRP A 147 10.52 32.79 -15.22
CA TRP A 147 11.88 32.25 -15.04
C TRP A 147 12.61 32.89 -13.85
N ASP A 148 12.53 34.22 -13.69
CA ASP A 148 13.10 34.94 -12.53
C ASP A 148 12.45 34.51 -11.20
N GLY A 149 11.16 34.15 -11.20
CA GLY A 149 10.48 33.61 -10.03
C GLY A 149 10.97 32.21 -9.63
N VAL A 150 11.27 31.35 -10.62
CA VAL A 150 11.85 30.01 -10.38
C VAL A 150 13.26 30.15 -9.82
N ASP A 151 14.11 30.96 -10.45
CA ASP A 151 15.49 31.19 -10.00
C ASP A 151 15.56 31.77 -8.59
N LYS A 152 14.65 32.72 -8.25
CA LYS A 152 14.56 33.28 -6.90
C LYS A 152 14.08 32.27 -5.86
N SER A 153 13.18 31.37 -6.23
CA SER A 153 12.66 30.35 -5.31
C SER A 153 13.74 29.31 -4.99
N ASP A 154 14.51 28.89 -5.99
CA ASP A 154 15.64 27.97 -5.83
C ASP A 154 16.78 28.59 -5.00
N ALA A 155 17.08 29.87 -5.23
CA ALA A 155 18.09 30.60 -4.46
C ALA A 155 17.68 30.90 -3.00
N SER A 156 16.39 30.82 -2.66
CA SER A 156 15.89 31.05 -1.29
C SER A 156 15.95 29.84 -0.38
N ASP A 157 16.25 28.66 -0.94
CA ASP A 157 16.35 27.37 -0.23
C ASP A 157 17.82 26.99 0.10
N GLN A 158 18.77 27.91 -0.13
CA GLN A 158 20.19 27.85 0.27
C GLN A 158 20.51 28.84 1.39
#